data_AF-A0A162QBV1-F1
#
_entry.id   AF-A0A162QBV1-F1
#
_cell.length_a   1.000
_cell.length_b   1.000
_cell.length_c   1.000
_cell.angle_alpha   90.00
_cell.angle_beta   90.00
_cell.angle_gamma   90.00
#
_symmetry.space_group_name_H-M   'P 1'
#
loop_
_entity.id
_entity.type
_entity.pdbx_description
1 polymer ?
#
loop_
_entity_poly.entity_id
_entity_poly.type
_entity_poly.pdbx_seq_one_letter_code
_entity_poly.pdbx_strand_id
1 'polypeptide(L)'
;MVHSSSVRYIAIFKWNNKTIILRSLAYILPSLSSLISTKLLRLVLHLAHPDGIFTSVYLDDLIIFWKSQKLTANHTKQVIGKFSQLAFTYRTTKFDLTTTQQI
;
A
#
# COMPACT_ATOMS: atom_id res chain seq x y z
N MET A 1 -4.79 4.89 11.18
CA MET A 1 -5.61 5.50 12.26
C MET A 1 -5.38 7.00 12.23
N VAL A 2 -6.42 7.83 12.28
CA VAL A 2 -6.26 9.29 12.33
C VAL A 2 -5.88 9.70 13.76
N HIS A 3 -4.79 10.44 13.94
CA HIS A 3 -4.39 10.92 15.25
C HIS A 3 -5.44 11.88 15.82
N SER A 4 -5.72 11.79 17.12
CA SER A 4 -6.82 12.52 17.79
C SER A 4 -6.75 14.03 17.58
N SER A 5 -5.54 14.61 17.54
CA SER A 5 -5.32 16.03 17.27
C SER A 5 -5.65 16.46 15.83
N SER A 6 -5.65 15.53 14.87
CA SER A 6 -5.90 15.80 13.46
C SER A 6 -7.37 15.65 13.08
N VAL A 7 -8.17 14.94 13.87
CA VAL A 7 -9.57 14.59 13.54
C VAL A 7 -10.41 15.81 13.13
N ARG A 8 -10.23 16.95 13.79
CA ARG A 8 -11.00 18.17 13.51
C ARG A 8 -10.74 18.77 12.12
N TYR A 9 -9.60 18.47 11.52
CA TYR A 9 -9.15 19.08 10.26
C TYR A 9 -9.41 18.21 9.03
N ILE A 10 -9.43 16.89 9.20
CA ILE A 10 -9.36 15.95 8.06
C ILE A 10 -10.44 14.86 8.06
N ALA A 11 -11.32 14.83 9.07
CA ALA A 11 -12.22 13.71 9.28
C ALA A 11 -13.67 14.10 9.61
N ILE A 12 -14.03 15.39 9.56
CA ILE A 12 -15.40 15.85 9.88
C ILE A 12 -16.13 16.27 8.61
N PHE A 13 -17.31 15.68 8.36
CA PHE A 13 -18.16 16.00 7.21
C PHE A 13 -19.60 16.22 7.67
N LYS A 14 -20.32 17.14 7.02
CA LYS A 14 -21.76 17.30 7.21
C LYS A 14 -22.51 16.58 6.10
N TRP A 15 -23.43 15.70 6.48
CA TRP A 15 -24.34 15.02 5.56
C TRP A 15 -25.75 15.01 6.14
N ASN A 16 -26.72 15.59 5.42
CA ASN A 16 -28.13 15.68 5.86
C ASN A 16 -28.28 16.14 7.32
N ASN A 17 -27.66 17.28 7.69
CA ASN A 17 -27.63 17.84 9.04
C ASN A 17 -27.00 16.95 10.13
N LYS A 18 -26.37 15.83 9.77
CA LYS A 18 -25.58 14.98 10.67
C LYS A 18 -24.09 15.28 10.50
N THR A 19 -23.36 15.24 11.61
CA THR A 19 -21.90 15.33 11.61
C THR A 19 -21.33 13.91 11.61
N ILE A 20 -20.55 13.58 10.59
CA ILE A 20 -19.87 12.29 10.44
C ILE A 20 -18.39 12.49 10.74
N ILE A 21 -17.83 11.63 11.60
CA ILE A 21 -16.41 11.64 11.98
C ILE A 21 -15.73 10.35 11.51
N LEU A 22 -14.75 10.48 10.61
CA LEU A 22 -13.95 9.35 10.13
C LEU A 22 -12.74 9.11 11.06
N ARG A 23 -12.81 8.04 11.86
CA ARG A 23 -11.71 7.65 12.76
C ARG A 23 -10.60 6.87 12.06
N SER A 24 -10.91 6.30 10.90
CA SER A 24 -9.96 5.66 9.99
C SER A 24 -9.53 6.61 8.87
N LEU A 25 -8.35 6.36 8.31
CA LEU A 25 -7.80 7.16 7.21
C LEU A 25 -8.74 7.07 6.00
N ALA A 26 -9.32 8.20 5.62
CA ALA A 26 -10.22 8.30 4.48
C ALA A 26 -9.41 8.54 3.21
N TYR A 27 -9.62 7.73 2.17
CA TYR A 27 -8.98 7.82 0.84
C TYR A 27 -9.14 9.17 0.12
N ILE A 28 -9.84 10.12 0.73
CA ILE A 28 -10.25 11.40 0.14
C ILE A 28 -9.14 12.46 0.29
N LEU A 29 -8.12 12.23 1.12
CA LEU A 29 -7.05 13.21 1.34
C LEU A 29 -5.87 13.03 0.38
N PRO A 30 -5.51 14.04 -0.43
CA PRO A 30 -4.34 13.99 -1.32
C PRO A 30 -3.02 13.76 -0.58
N SER A 31 -2.90 14.30 0.65
CA SER A 31 -1.73 14.10 1.52
C SER A 31 -1.62 12.67 2.07
N LEU A 32 -2.73 11.92 2.07
CA LEU A 32 -2.76 10.53 2.51
C LEU A 32 -2.05 9.61 1.52
N SER A 33 -2.26 9.87 0.22
CA SER A 33 -1.53 9.21 -0.85
C SER A 33 -0.02 9.33 -0.64
N SER A 34 0.50 10.53 -0.34
CA SER A 34 1.93 10.69 -0.02
C SER A 34 2.36 9.90 1.23
N LEU A 35 1.57 9.94 2.32
CA LEU A 35 1.93 9.32 3.60
C LEU A 35 1.92 7.78 3.58
N ILE A 36 0.87 7.19 3.01
CA ILE A 36 0.73 5.73 2.87
C ILE A 36 1.68 5.21 1.79
N SER A 37 1.77 5.91 0.65
CA SER A 37 2.54 5.45 -0.50
C SER A 37 4.04 5.47 -0.28
N THR A 38 4.59 6.51 0.36
CA THR A 38 6.05 6.71 0.27
C THR A 38 6.85 6.25 1.48
N LYS A 39 6.30 6.26 2.69
CA LYS A 39 7.11 5.95 3.90
C LYS A 39 6.89 4.54 4.42
N LEU A 40 5.63 4.14 4.58
CA LEU A 40 5.30 2.80 5.08
C LEU A 40 5.62 1.72 4.05
N LEU A 41 5.21 1.90 2.80
CA LEU A 41 5.47 0.92 1.75
C LEU A 41 6.97 0.76 1.45
N ARG A 42 7.73 1.86 1.40
CA ARG A 42 9.19 1.81 1.22
C ARG A 42 9.91 1.11 2.37
N LEU A 43 9.44 1.29 3.61
CA LEU A 43 10.01 0.59 4.76
C LEU A 43 9.78 -0.92 4.66
N VAL A 44 8.56 -1.36 4.29
CA VAL A 44 8.25 -2.79 4.11
C VAL A 44 9.09 -3.39 3.00
N LEU A 45 9.28 -2.66 1.89
CA LEU A 45 10.12 -3.10 0.78
C LEU A 45 11.59 -3.17 1.14
N HIS A 46 12.12 -2.17 1.86
CA HIS A 46 13.51 -2.20 2.33
C HIS A 46 13.76 -3.42 3.23
N LEU A 47 12.81 -3.75 4.10
CA LEU A 47 12.89 -4.95 4.94
C LEU A 47 12.74 -6.24 4.15
N ALA A 48 12.08 -6.22 2.99
CA ALA A 48 11.82 -7.42 2.20
C ALA A 48 12.92 -7.72 1.17
N HIS A 49 13.77 -6.77 0.79
CA HIS A 49 14.62 -6.81 -0.41
C HIS A 49 15.68 -7.95 -0.41
N PRO A 50 15.48 -9.07 -1.13
CA PRO A 50 16.58 -9.97 -1.45
C PRO A 50 17.41 -9.37 -2.59
N ASP A 51 18.69 -9.74 -2.68
CA ASP A 51 19.56 -9.26 -3.75
C ASP A 51 18.97 -9.59 -5.14
N GLY A 52 18.90 -8.57 -5.98
CA GLY A 52 18.42 -8.68 -7.36
C GLY A 52 16.96 -8.27 -7.58
N ILE A 53 16.01 -8.60 -6.70
CA ILE A 53 14.60 -8.36 -7.04
C ILE A 53 14.26 -6.86 -7.00
N PHE A 54 13.72 -6.34 -8.09
CA PHE A 54 13.32 -4.93 -8.15
C PHE A 54 11.89 -4.77 -7.68
N THR A 55 11.70 -3.79 -6.79
CA THR A 55 10.38 -3.42 -6.26
C THR A 55 10.17 -1.93 -6.43
N SER A 56 8.98 -1.54 -6.89
CA SER A 56 8.59 -0.14 -7.07
C SER A 56 7.21 0.08 -6.47
N VAL A 57 6.99 1.27 -5.92
CA VAL A 57 5.75 1.67 -5.28
C VAL A 57 5.24 2.93 -5.92
N TYR A 58 3.97 2.91 -6.31
CA TYR A 58 3.28 4.09 -6.81
C TYR A 58 1.89 4.19 -6.20
N LEU A 59 1.67 5.21 -5.38
CA LEU A 59 0.42 5.39 -4.63
C LEU A 59 0.09 4.15 -3.79
N ASP A 60 -1.01 3.46 -4.09
CA ASP A 60 -1.48 2.23 -3.48
C ASP A 60 -1.03 0.96 -4.21
N ASP A 61 -0.35 1.09 -5.36
CA ASP A 61 0.14 -0.02 -6.16
C ASP A 61 1.59 -0.40 -5.82
N LEU A 62 1.82 -1.71 -5.75
CA LEU A 62 3.13 -2.32 -5.58
C LEU A 62 3.49 -3.13 -6.83
N ILE A 63 4.63 -2.82 -7.42
CA ILE A 63 5.17 -3.48 -8.60
C ILE A 63 6.40 -4.28 -8.18
N ILE A 64 6.42 -5.58 -8.49
CA ILE A 64 7.55 -6.48 -8.24
C ILE A 64 7.96 -7.08 -9.58
N PHE A 65 9.22 -6.90 -9.99
CA PHE A 65 9.69 -7.44 -11.26
C PHE A 65 11.09 -8.06 -11.15
N TRP A 66 11.27 -9.16 -11.86
CA TRP A 66 12.52 -9.91 -11.95
C TRP A 66 12.51 -10.83 -13.17
N LYS A 67 13.69 -11.31 -13.59
CA LYS A 67 13.84 -12.22 -14.75
C LYS A 67 13.19 -13.59 -14.55
N SER A 68 13.10 -14.08 -13.32
CA SER A 68 12.57 -15.41 -13.01
C SER A 68 11.20 -15.33 -12.35
N GLN A 69 10.17 -15.81 -13.04
CA GLN A 69 8.79 -15.87 -12.54
C GLN A 69 8.69 -16.62 -11.21
N LYS A 70 9.43 -17.72 -11.04
CA LYS A 70 9.45 -18.50 -9.80
C LYS A 70 9.98 -17.69 -8.61
N LEU A 71 11.06 -16.94 -8.82
CA LEU A 71 11.63 -16.07 -7.78
C LEU A 71 10.71 -14.89 -7.48
N THR A 72 10.12 -14.28 -8.51
CA THR A 72 9.11 -13.22 -8.34
C THR A 72 7.94 -13.72 -7.50
N ALA A 73 7.36 -14.87 -7.81
CA ALA A 73 6.22 -15.41 -7.07
C ALA A 73 6.57 -15.73 -5.60
N ASN A 74 7.75 -16.29 -5.33
CA ASN A 74 8.20 -16.53 -3.96
C ASN A 74 8.39 -15.22 -3.18
N HIS A 75 9.00 -14.22 -3.81
CA HIS A 75 9.21 -12.93 -3.17
C HIS A 75 7.88 -12.19 -2.93
N THR A 76 6.95 -12.23 -3.88
CA THR A 76 5.61 -11.70 -3.69
C THR A 76 4.91 -12.34 -2.49
N LYS A 77 5.03 -13.65 -2.29
CA LYS A 77 4.49 -14.32 -1.08
C LYS A 77 5.14 -13.80 0.21
N GLN A 78 6.45 -13.59 0.23
CA GLN A 78 7.15 -13.04 1.40
C GLN A 78 6.70 -11.62 1.70
N VAL A 79 6.58 -10.79 0.67
CA VAL A 79 6.12 -9.40 0.78
C VAL A 79 4.68 -9.36 1.31
N ILE A 80 3.78 -10.17 0.75
CA ILE A 80 2.40 -10.32 1.25
C ILE A 80 2.40 -10.72 2.73
N GLY A 81 3.22 -11.71 3.12
CA GLY A 81 3.34 -12.14 4.51
C GLY A 81 3.72 -11.00 5.46
N LYS A 82 4.70 -10.16 5.07
CA LYS A 82 5.09 -8.97 5.84
C LYS A 82 3.99 -7.90 5.89
N PHE A 83 3.27 -7.69 4.77
CA PHE A 83 2.12 -6.78 4.74
C PHE A 83 1.02 -7.23 5.69
N SER A 84 0.70 -8.52 5.73
CA SER A 84 -0.30 -9.08 6.65
C SER A 84 0.11 -8.90 8.12
N GLN A 85 1.40 -9.06 8.46
CA GLN A 85 1.91 -8.79 9.82
C GLN A 85 1.73 -7.33 10.24
N LEU A 86 1.74 -6.40 9.28
CA LEU A 86 1.57 -4.97 9.50
C LEU A 86 0.10 -4.53 9.34
N ALA A 87 -0.84 -5.46 9.35
CA ALA A 87 -2.28 -5.23 9.19
C ALA A 87 -2.67 -4.51 7.88
N PHE A 88 -1.85 -4.61 6.84
CA PHE A 88 -2.25 -4.22 5.49
C PHE A 88 -3.07 -5.34 4.85
N THR A 89 -4.13 -4.93 4.15
CA THR A 89 -4.94 -5.81 3.32
C THR A 89 -4.65 -5.54 1.86
N TYR A 90 -4.71 -6.57 1.03
CA TYR A 90 -4.55 -6.47 -0.41
C TYR A 90 -5.78 -7.07 -1.10
N ARG A 91 -6.08 -6.59 -2.31
CA ARG A 91 -7.21 -7.11 -3.10
C ARG A 91 -6.71 -8.14 -4.10
N THR A 92 -7.06 -9.41 -3.89
CA THR A 92 -6.72 -10.51 -4.81
C THR A 92 -7.32 -10.33 -6.19
N THR A 93 -8.46 -9.65 -6.31
CA THR A 93 -9.13 -9.37 -7.59
C THR A 93 -8.41 -8.32 -8.46
N LYS A 94 -7.47 -7.58 -7.89
CA LYS A 94 -6.63 -6.61 -8.60
C LYS A 94 -5.18 -7.07 -8.75
N PHE A 95 -4.91 -8.32 -8.37
CA PHE A 95 -3.57 -8.88 -8.48
C PHE A 95 -3.35 -9.37 -9.91
N ASP A 96 -2.37 -8.78 -10.59
CA ASP A 96 -1.98 -9.19 -11.93
C ASP A 96 -0.53 -9.70 -11.93
N LEU A 97 -0.32 -10.86 -12.57
CA LEU A 97 0.98 -11.50 -12.66
C LEU A 97 1.29 -11.77 -14.12
N THR A 98 1.86 -10.75 -14.76
CA THR A 98 2.20 -10.78 -16.19
C THR A 98 3.70 -10.97 -16.39
N THR A 99 4.04 -11.75 -17.42
CA THR A 99 5.41 -11.77 -17.96
C THR A 99 5.62 -10.48 -18.74
N THR A 100 6.57 -9.64 -18.31
CA THR A 100 6.98 -8.47 -19.07
C THR A 100 7.63 -8.95 -20.38
N GLN A 101 7.09 -8.56 -21.53
CA GLN A 101 7.74 -8.83 -22.81
C GLN A 101 9.11 -8.11 -22.81
N GLN A 102 10.16 -8.81 -23.24
CA GLN A 102 11.46 -8.20 -23.45
C GLN A 102 11.32 -7.17 -24.57
N ILE A 103 11.71 -5.92 -24.29
CA ILE A 103 11.91 -4.87 -25.30
C ILE A 103 13.30 -5.08 -25.92
#